data_AF-A0A368FB61-F1
#
_entry.id   AF-A0A368FB61-F1
#
_cell.length_a   1.000
_cell.length_b   1.000
_cell.length_c   1.000
_cell.angle_alpha   90.00
_cell.angle_beta   90.00
_cell.angle_gamma   90.00
#
_symmetry.space_group_name_H-M   'P 1'
#
loop_
_entity.id
_entity.type
_entity.pdbx_description
1 polymer ?
#
loop_
_entity_poly.entity_id
_entity_poly.type
_entity_poly.pdbx_seq_one_letter_code
_entity_poly.pdbx_strand_id
1 'polypeptide(L)'
;MSASSSAANDAKEAKTYGGCEGPDATYVKLVSSDGHQFFIKKELALTSGTIKAMLSGPGQYSENESNEVNFREIPSHVLQKVCQYFAYKVRYTSSATEIPEFNITPEVALELLMAANFLDC
;
A
#
# COMPACT_ATOMS: atom_id res chain seq x y z
N MET A 1 -19.83 26.75 48.56
CA MET A 1 -20.13 25.55 47.74
C MET A 1 -19.84 25.93 46.30
N SER A 2 -18.60 25.76 45.87
CA SER A 2 -18.15 26.17 44.53
C SER A 2 -18.27 24.98 43.61
N ALA A 3 -19.16 25.07 42.62
CA ALA A 3 -19.31 24.07 41.57
C ALA A 3 -18.17 24.24 40.55
N SER A 4 -17.24 23.30 40.52
CA SER A 4 -16.28 23.15 39.42
C SER A 4 -16.88 22.22 38.38
N SER A 5 -17.45 22.78 37.32
CA SER A 5 -17.78 22.03 36.11
C SER A 5 -16.52 21.91 35.25
N SER A 6 -15.83 20.77 35.33
CA SER A 6 -14.76 20.44 34.39
C SER A 6 -15.39 19.88 33.11
N ALA A 7 -15.57 20.75 32.12
CA ALA A 7 -15.87 20.32 30.76
C ALA A 7 -14.63 19.58 30.23
N ALA A 8 -14.78 18.28 29.97
CA ALA A 8 -13.78 17.47 29.29
C ALA A 8 -13.64 17.96 27.85
N ASN A 9 -12.48 18.52 27.53
CA ASN A 9 -12.09 18.83 26.15
C ASN A 9 -11.67 17.52 25.46
N ASP A 10 -12.58 16.93 24.70
CA ASP A 10 -12.25 15.95 23.66
C ASP A 10 -11.50 16.67 22.53
N ALA A 11 -10.17 16.71 22.64
CA ALA A 11 -9.29 17.15 21.57
C ALA A 11 -9.31 16.08 20.46
N LYS A 12 -10.17 16.29 19.47
CA LYS A 12 -10.23 15.52 18.23
C LYS A 12 -8.91 15.70 17.48
N GLU A 13 -7.95 14.78 17.66
CA GLU A 13 -6.70 14.75 16.89
C GLU A 13 -7.03 14.89 15.40
N ALA A 14 -6.54 15.98 14.80
CA ALA A 14 -6.61 16.17 13.36
C ALA A 14 -5.78 15.05 12.72
N LYS A 15 -6.43 14.09 12.05
CA LYS A 15 -5.73 13.07 11.27
C LYS A 15 -4.93 13.78 10.18
N THR A 16 -3.63 13.94 10.40
CA THR A 16 -2.68 14.34 9.37
C THR A 16 -2.55 13.18 8.39
N TYR A 17 -3.17 13.31 7.21
CA TYR A 17 -2.95 12.38 6.12
C TYR A 17 -1.58 12.74 5.53
N GLY A 18 -0.56 11.91 5.77
CA GLY A 18 0.80 12.16 5.30
C GLY A 18 0.89 12.31 3.77
N GLY A 19 1.99 12.90 3.30
CA GLY A 19 2.21 13.16 1.87
C GLY A 19 2.51 11.92 1.03
N CYS A 20 2.49 12.10 -0.29
CA CYS A 20 2.86 11.11 -1.31
C CYS A 20 4.21 11.40 -1.99
N GLU A 21 4.94 12.42 -1.53
CA GLU A 21 6.21 12.87 -2.10
C GLU A 21 7.27 13.02 -1.00
N GLY A 22 8.53 12.83 -1.36
CA GLY A 22 9.70 12.91 -0.48
C GLY A 22 10.03 11.61 0.26
N PRO A 23 11.24 11.49 0.82
CA PRO A 23 11.71 10.26 1.48
C PRO A 23 10.80 9.78 2.63
N ASP A 24 10.15 10.73 3.31
CA ASP A 24 9.25 10.51 4.45
C ASP A 24 7.77 10.33 4.05
N ALA A 25 7.48 10.15 2.76
CA ALA A 25 6.12 9.95 2.28
C ALA A 25 5.45 8.73 2.94
N THR A 26 4.22 8.92 3.39
CA THR A 26 3.42 7.85 4.01
C THR A 26 2.78 6.94 2.96
N TYR A 27 2.56 7.47 1.76
CA TYR A 27 1.95 6.77 0.64
C TYR A 27 2.92 6.66 -0.53
N VAL A 28 2.72 5.63 -1.34
CA VAL A 28 3.38 5.42 -2.62
C VAL A 28 2.34 5.36 -3.72
N LYS A 29 2.74 5.75 -4.94
CA LYS A 29 1.93 5.70 -6.14
C LYS A 29 2.36 4.52 -7.00
N LEU A 30 1.47 3.56 -7.19
CA LEU A 30 1.67 2.44 -8.11
C LEU A 30 0.86 2.70 -9.39
N VAL A 31 1.52 2.76 -10.54
CA VAL A 31 0.90 3.05 -11.83
C VAL A 31 0.84 1.76 -12.64
N SER A 32 -0.36 1.34 -13.06
CA SER A 32 -0.54 0.17 -13.93
C SER A 32 -0.22 0.47 -15.39
N SER A 33 -0.16 -0.57 -16.22
CA SER A 33 0.18 -0.47 -17.64
C SER A 33 -0.84 0.31 -18.47
N ASP A 34 -2.11 0.35 -18.02
CA ASP A 34 -3.22 1.13 -18.56
C ASP A 34 -3.36 2.52 -17.90
N GLY A 35 -2.38 2.93 -17.09
CA GLY A 35 -2.28 4.28 -16.53
C GLY A 35 -3.11 4.53 -15.27
N HIS A 36 -3.73 3.50 -14.69
CA HIS A 36 -4.45 3.65 -13.43
C HIS A 36 -3.47 3.85 -12.27
N GLN A 37 -3.78 4.80 -11.38
CA GLN A 37 -2.91 5.18 -10.26
C GLN A 37 -3.50 4.68 -8.95
N PHE A 38 -2.77 3.81 -8.26
CA PHE A 38 -3.12 3.29 -6.94
C PHE A 38 -2.26 3.96 -5.88
N PHE A 39 -2.91 4.64 -4.94
CA PHE A 39 -2.24 5.24 -3.78
C PHE A 39 -2.41 4.32 -2.59
N ILE A 40 -1.32 3.70 -2.15
CA ILE A 40 -1.32 2.79 -1.00
C ILE A 40 -0.28 3.23 0.02
N LYS A 41 -0.46 2.87 1.29
CA LYS A 41 0.54 3.17 2.30
C LYS A 41 1.85 2.47 1.95
N LYS A 42 2.98 3.16 2.16
CA LYS A 42 4.33 2.66 1.92
C LYS A 42 4.56 1.33 2.66
N GLU A 43 4.09 1.23 3.90
CA GLU A 43 4.18 -0.01 4.71
C GLU A 43 3.57 -1.24 4.04
N LEU A 44 2.48 -1.07 3.28
CA LEU A 44 1.82 -2.17 2.57
C LEU A 44 2.60 -2.55 1.31
N ALA A 45 3.07 -1.55 0.57
CA ALA A 45 3.81 -1.73 -0.67
C ALA A 45 5.13 -2.50 -0.47
N LEU A 46 5.75 -2.32 0.71
CA LEU A 46 6.97 -3.03 1.12
C LEU A 46 6.77 -4.53 1.37
N THR A 47 5.54 -5.05 1.26
CA THR A 47 5.29 -6.51 1.19
C THR A 47 5.97 -7.13 -0.03
N SER A 48 6.11 -6.37 -1.13
CA SER A 48 6.80 -6.81 -2.35
C SER A 48 8.30 -6.52 -2.27
N GLY A 49 9.12 -7.56 -2.48
CA GLY A 49 10.57 -7.43 -2.58
C GLY A 49 11.00 -6.52 -3.73
N THR A 50 10.33 -6.65 -4.88
CA THR A 50 10.59 -5.84 -6.07
C THR A 50 10.26 -4.37 -5.86
N ILE A 51 9.08 -4.03 -5.30
CA ILE A 51 8.71 -2.63 -5.00
C ILE A 51 9.69 -2.03 -3.99
N LYS A 52 10.06 -2.78 -2.95
CA LYS A 52 11.06 -2.35 -1.97
C LYS A 52 12.40 -2.02 -2.64
N ALA A 53 12.86 -2.88 -3.56
CA ALA A 53 14.10 -2.64 -4.29
C ALA A 53 14.02 -1.40 -5.18
N MET A 54 12.90 -1.18 -5.87
CA MET A 54 12.69 0.01 -6.71
C MET A 54 12.68 1.30 -5.86
N LEU A 55 12.00 1.29 -4.71
CA LEU A 55 11.95 2.46 -3.83
C LEU A 55 13.26 2.73 -3.04
N SER A 56 14.16 1.74 -2.94
CA SER A 56 15.39 1.83 -2.11
C SER A 56 16.69 1.62 -2.90
N GLY A 57 16.63 1.55 -4.24
CA GLY A 57 17.76 1.20 -5.11
C GLY A 57 18.83 2.29 -5.20
N PRO A 58 20.13 1.92 -5.26
CA PRO A 58 21.21 2.90 -5.43
C PRO A 58 21.17 3.53 -6.83
N GLY A 59 21.03 4.86 -6.89
CA GLY A 59 21.05 5.64 -8.15
C GLY A 59 19.71 6.24 -8.57
N GLN A 60 18.61 5.97 -7.85
CA GLN A 60 17.27 6.50 -8.13
C GLN A 60 16.86 7.58 -7.12
N TYR A 61 17.56 8.73 -7.14
CA TYR A 61 17.13 9.91 -6.37
C TYR A 61 15.71 10.34 -6.75
N SER A 62 15.34 10.23 -8.03
CA SER A 62 14.03 10.63 -8.55
C SER A 62 12.87 9.75 -8.05
N GLU A 63 13.07 8.45 -7.87
CA GLU A 63 11.99 7.54 -7.43
C GLU A 63 11.81 7.58 -5.92
N ASN A 64 12.90 7.75 -5.16
CA ASN A 64 12.82 7.94 -3.71
C ASN A 64 12.21 9.32 -3.35
N GLU A 65 12.37 10.33 -4.20
CA GLU A 65 11.66 11.61 -4.06
C GLU A 65 10.21 11.55 -4.55
N SER A 66 9.91 10.87 -5.66
CA SER A 66 8.53 10.81 -6.21
C SER A 66 7.65 9.74 -5.57
N ASN A 67 8.23 8.76 -4.86
CA ASN A 67 7.54 7.58 -4.29
C ASN A 67 6.58 6.92 -5.29
N GLU A 68 7.01 6.85 -6.55
CA GLU A 68 6.21 6.37 -7.66
C GLU A 68 6.87 5.15 -8.31
N VAL A 69 6.07 4.11 -8.57
CA VAL A 69 6.49 2.90 -9.29
C VAL A 69 5.55 2.68 -10.47
N ASN A 70 6.12 2.54 -11.67
CA ASN A 70 5.38 2.35 -12.91
C ASN A 70 5.54 0.92 -13.44
N PHE A 71 4.43 0.19 -13.55
CA PHE A 71 4.38 -1.17 -14.07
C PHE A 71 3.92 -1.17 -15.53
N ARG A 72 4.86 -1.42 -16.44
CA ARG A 72 4.55 -1.46 -17.88
C ARG A 72 3.78 -2.71 -18.32
N GLU A 73 3.83 -3.77 -17.53
CA GLU A 73 3.29 -5.08 -17.89
C GLU A 73 2.11 -5.53 -17.01
N ILE A 74 1.83 -4.83 -15.89
CA ILE A 74 0.76 -5.20 -14.96
C ILE A 74 -0.46 -4.28 -15.18
N PRO A 75 -1.59 -4.81 -15.70
CA PRO A 75 -2.81 -4.03 -15.91
C PRO A 75 -3.55 -3.72 -14.60
N SER A 76 -4.43 -2.71 -14.62
CA SER A 76 -5.13 -2.23 -13.43
C SER A 76 -5.93 -3.30 -12.68
N HIS A 77 -6.62 -4.20 -13.37
CA HIS A 77 -7.43 -5.25 -12.71
C HIS A 77 -6.57 -6.25 -11.93
N VAL A 78 -5.33 -6.49 -12.37
CA VAL A 78 -4.35 -7.32 -11.64
C VAL A 78 -3.73 -6.52 -10.51
N LEU A 79 -3.28 -5.29 -10.79
CA LEU A 79 -2.63 -4.44 -9.78
C LEU A 79 -3.58 -4.11 -8.62
N GLN A 80 -4.88 -3.98 -8.88
CA GLN A 80 -5.91 -3.85 -7.85
C GLN A 80 -5.92 -5.05 -6.90
N LYS A 81 -5.86 -6.28 -7.44
CA LYS A 81 -5.82 -7.52 -6.64
C LYS A 81 -4.53 -7.62 -5.84
N VAL A 82 -3.39 -7.21 -6.41
CA VAL A 82 -2.11 -7.11 -5.70
C VAL A 82 -2.22 -6.13 -4.52
N CYS A 83 -2.80 -4.95 -4.71
CA CYS A 83 -2.99 -3.98 -3.63
C CYS A 83 -3.89 -4.52 -2.50
N GLN A 84 -4.96 -5.24 -2.86
CA GLN A 84 -5.80 -5.94 -1.89
C GLN A 84 -5.02 -7.01 -1.13
N TYR A 85 -4.16 -7.76 -1.83
CA TYR A 85 -3.31 -8.77 -1.21
C TYR A 85 -2.32 -8.15 -0.21
N PHE A 86 -1.71 -7.00 -0.50
CA PHE A 86 -0.81 -6.33 0.45
C PHE A 86 -1.52 -5.98 1.76
N ALA A 87 -2.72 -5.38 1.68
CA ALA A 87 -3.53 -5.07 2.85
C ALA A 87 -3.93 -6.34 3.62
N TYR A 88 -4.35 -7.39 2.89
CA TYR A 88 -4.69 -8.69 3.46
C TYR A 88 -3.49 -9.32 4.18
N LYS A 89 -2.34 -9.41 3.52
CA LYS A 89 -1.11 -10.00 4.05
C LYS A 89 -0.70 -9.32 5.35
N VAL A 90 -0.59 -7.99 5.35
CA VAL A 90 -0.20 -7.23 6.55
C VAL A 90 -1.22 -7.39 7.67
N ARG A 91 -2.53 -7.37 7.35
CA ARG A 91 -3.59 -7.50 8.35
C ARG A 91 -3.59 -8.86 9.05
N TYR A 92 -3.20 -9.93 8.36
CA TYR A 92 -3.36 -11.30 8.85
C TYR A 92 -2.05 -12.05 9.19
N THR A 93 -0.86 -11.56 8.79
CA THR A 93 0.43 -12.25 9.04
C THR A 93 0.73 -12.50 10.53
N SER A 94 0.16 -11.70 11.45
CA SER A 94 0.36 -11.87 12.90
C SER A 94 -0.95 -11.73 13.69
N SER A 95 -2.09 -11.99 13.03
CA SER A 95 -3.39 -11.90 13.68
C SER A 95 -3.79 -13.24 14.30
N ALA A 96 -4.33 -13.20 15.52
CA ALA A 96 -4.94 -14.37 16.16
C ALA A 96 -6.40 -14.61 15.74
N THR A 97 -6.94 -13.76 14.85
CA THR A 97 -8.29 -13.93 14.30
C THR A 97 -8.29 -14.97 13.20
N GLU A 98 -9.47 -15.54 12.93
CA GLU A 98 -9.68 -16.36 11.75
C GLU A 98 -9.28 -15.58 10.48
N ILE A 99 -8.54 -16.26 9.60
CA ILE A 99 -8.03 -15.68 8.36
C ILE A 99 -9.09 -15.93 7.28
N PRO A 100 -9.74 -14.87 6.75
CA PRO A 100 -10.76 -15.04 5.72
C PRO A 100 -10.15 -15.48 4.39
N GLU A 101 -10.95 -16.11 3.54
CA GLU A 101 -10.49 -16.52 2.21
C GLU A 101 -10.20 -15.31 1.30
N PHE A 102 -9.04 -15.32 0.65
CA PHE A 102 -8.69 -14.32 -0.35
C PHE A 102 -9.21 -14.75 -1.73
N ASN A 103 -10.39 -14.27 -2.10
CA ASN A 103 -11.07 -14.66 -3.33
C ASN A 103 -10.34 -14.18 -4.60
N ILE A 104 -9.83 -15.13 -5.37
CA ILE A 104 -9.25 -14.94 -6.70
C ILE A 104 -10.18 -15.60 -7.71
N THR A 105 -10.69 -14.83 -8.67
CA THR A 105 -11.53 -15.39 -9.72
C THR A 105 -10.66 -16.09 -10.77
N PRO A 106 -11.15 -17.17 -11.42
CA PRO A 106 -10.37 -17.91 -12.40
C PRO A 106 -9.82 -17.06 -13.55
N GLU A 107 -10.54 -16.00 -13.92
CA GLU A 107 -10.19 -15.11 -15.04
C GLU A 107 -8.92 -14.31 -14.79
N VAL A 108 -8.60 -14.00 -13.53
CA VAL A 108 -7.42 -13.18 -13.15
C VAL A 108 -6.28 -14.03 -12.58
N ALA A 109 -6.52 -15.31 -12.29
CA ALA A 109 -5.58 -16.17 -11.56
C ALA A 109 -4.21 -16.31 -12.23
N LEU A 110 -4.18 -16.50 -13.55
CA LEU A 110 -2.92 -16.68 -14.30
C LEU A 110 -2.10 -15.39 -14.34
N GLU A 111 -2.74 -14.26 -14.62
CA GLU A 111 -2.05 -12.97 -14.66
C GLU A 111 -1.57 -12.55 -13.28
N LEU A 112 -2.37 -12.81 -12.24
CA LEU A 112 -2.00 -12.55 -10.86
C LEU A 112 -0.81 -13.42 -10.41
N LEU A 113 -0.73 -14.67 -10.87
CA LEU A 113 0.42 -15.54 -10.60
C LEU A 113 1.71 -14.99 -11.23
N MET A 114 1.66 -14.52 -12.48
CA MET A 114 2.81 -13.90 -13.14
C MET A 114 3.23 -12.61 -12.43
N ALA A 115 2.27 -11.77 -12.05
CA ALA A 115 2.52 -10.55 -11.29
C ALA A 115 3.12 -10.85 -9.91
N ALA A 116 2.63 -11.86 -9.19
CA ALA A 116 3.14 -12.25 -7.88
C ALA A 116 4.60 -12.71 -7.97
N ASN A 117 4.94 -13.52 -8.97
CA ASN A 117 6.32 -13.95 -9.22
C ASN A 117 7.24 -12.77 -9.55
N PHE A 118 6.78 -11.81 -10.36
CA PHE A 118 7.55 -10.60 -10.67
C PHE A 118 7.73 -9.68 -9.44
N LEU A 119 6.70 -9.57 -8.60
CA LEU A 119 6.68 -8.70 -7.43
C LEU A 119 7.35 -9.32 -6.20
N ASP A 120 7.72 -10.60 -6.25
CA ASP A 120 8.33 -11.31 -5.12
C ASP A 120 7.47 -11.20 -3.84
N CYS A 121 6.20 -11.66 -3.92
CA CYS A 121 5.22 -11.56 -2.83
C CYS A 121 4.15 -12.66 -2.80
#